data_AF-A0A7S4EXK8-F1
#
_entry.id   AF-A0A7S4EXK8-F1
#
_cell.length_a   1.000
_cell.length_b   1.000
_cell.length_c   1.000
_cell.angle_alpha   90.00
_cell.angle_beta   90.00
_cell.angle_gamma   90.00
#
_symmetry.space_group_name_H-M   'P 1'
#
loop_
_entity.id
_entity.type
_entity.pdbx_description
1 polymer ?
#
loop_
_entity_poly.entity_id
_entity_poly.type
_entity_poly.pdbx_seq_one_letter_code
_entity_poly.pdbx_strand_id
1 'polypeptide(L)'
;QVEAFRNVVASAFGLSGAIFLLIAVSGFLTFGASATPNVLNSYATSDPLMGVARVGVGLTVLFEFPLLERPFRLSAAEMLGIPAATASSTAFVTASVALLTAVAAVGFPLDSVSALGGATGGALL
;
A
#
# COMPACT_ATOMS: atom_id res chain seq x y z
N GLN A 1 10.77 7.62 30.27
CA GLN A 1 9.70 7.45 29.28
C GLN A 1 10.23 7.38 27.84
N VAL A 2 11.21 8.22 27.47
CA VAL A 2 11.85 8.19 26.14
C VAL A 2 12.55 6.85 25.81
N GLU A 3 13.20 6.22 26.79
CA GLU A 3 13.93 4.96 26.57
C GLU A 3 13.01 3.75 26.29
N ALA A 4 11.90 3.63 27.03
CA ALA A 4 10.89 2.60 26.76
C ALA A 4 10.25 2.78 25.37
N PHE A 5 9.93 4.03 25.00
CA PHE A 5 9.41 4.34 23.67
C PHE A 5 10.42 3.99 22.56
N ARG A 6 11.68 4.37 22.72
CA ARG A 6 12.76 4.03 21.78
C ARG A 6 12.90 2.51 21.60
N ASN A 7 12.86 1.76 22.69
CA ASN A 7 13.00 0.30 22.64
C ASN A 7 11.81 -0.35 21.93
N VAL A 8 10.58 0.12 22.18
CA VAL A 8 9.38 -0.38 21.48
C VAL A 8 9.47 -0.08 19.99
N VAL A 9 9.79 1.16 19.61
CA VAL A 9 9.95 1.56 18.20
C VAL A 9 11.02 0.73 17.51
N ALA A 10 12.22 0.62 18.11
CA ALA A 10 13.31 -0.17 17.54
C ALA A 10 12.93 -1.65 17.38
N SER A 11 12.25 -2.23 18.37
CA SER A 11 11.80 -3.64 18.30
C SER A 11 10.72 -3.85 17.25
N ALA A 12 9.78 -2.91 17.09
CA ALA A 12 8.69 -3.01 16.12
C ALA A 12 9.23 -2.88 14.67
N PHE A 13 10.07 -1.88 14.40
CA PHE A 13 10.71 -1.73 13.10
C PHE A 13 11.65 -2.89 12.79
N GLY A 14 12.42 -3.35 13.77
CA GLY A 14 13.30 -4.51 13.62
C GLY A 14 12.53 -5.79 13.29
N LEU A 15 11.44 -6.07 14.01
CA LEU A 15 10.59 -7.23 13.75
C LEU A 15 9.89 -7.14 12.38
N SER A 16 9.33 -5.98 12.04
CA SER A 16 8.71 -5.77 10.72
C SER A 16 9.72 -5.96 9.58
N GLY A 17 10.92 -5.41 9.73
CA GLY A 17 12.00 -5.59 8.75
C GLY A 17 12.41 -7.05 8.60
N ALA A 18 12.53 -7.78 9.72
CA ALA A 18 12.85 -9.21 9.70
C ALA A 18 11.77 -10.04 8.98
N ILE A 19 10.49 -9.74 9.22
CA ILE A 19 9.37 -10.41 8.54
C ILE A 19 9.41 -10.11 7.03
N PHE A 20 9.61 -8.85 6.64
CA PHE A 20 9.73 -8.49 5.22
C PHE A 20 10.90 -9.19 4.53
N LEU A 21 12.07 -9.24 5.18
CA LEU A 21 13.23 -9.97 4.66
C LEU A 21 12.97 -11.46 4.54
N LEU A 22 12.32 -12.08 5.53
CA LEU A 22 11.96 -13.50 5.48
C LEU A 22 11.07 -13.78 4.26
N ILE A 23 10.01 -12.99 4.07
CA ILE A 23 9.10 -13.15 2.93
C ILE A 23 9.85 -12.94 1.60
N ALA A 24 10.68 -11.89 1.51
CA ALA A 24 11.43 -11.58 0.30
C ALA A 24 12.45 -12.68 -0.06
N VAL A 25 13.20 -13.19 0.91
CA VAL A 25 14.17 -14.27 0.72
C VAL A 25 13.47 -15.56 0.33
N SER A 26 12.37 -15.93 1.00
CA SER A 26 11.58 -17.12 0.65
C SER A 26 11.00 -17.04 -0.78
N GLY A 27 10.48 -15.87 -1.17
CA GLY A 27 9.99 -15.64 -2.54
C GLY A 27 11.12 -15.73 -3.58
N PHE A 28 12.27 -15.13 -3.30
CA PHE A 28 13.42 -15.17 -4.20
C PHE A 28 14.01 -16.58 -4.34
N LEU A 29 14.08 -17.37 -3.26
CA LEU A 29 14.54 -18.75 -3.34
C LEU A 29 13.59 -19.65 -4.15
N THR A 30 12.29 -19.31 -4.21
CA THR A 30 11.28 -20.10 -4.91
C THR A 30 11.22 -19.78 -6.41
N PHE A 31 11.24 -18.50 -6.77
CA PHE A 31 11.03 -18.04 -8.16
C PHE A 31 12.26 -17.39 -8.80
N GLY A 32 13.28 -17.06 -8.01
CA GLY A 32 14.49 -16.38 -8.46
C GLY A 32 14.18 -15.07 -9.17
N ALA A 33 14.86 -14.85 -10.30
CA ALA A 33 14.70 -13.66 -11.13
C ALA A 33 13.38 -13.62 -11.93
N SER A 34 12.57 -14.67 -11.91
CA SER A 34 11.29 -14.73 -12.63
C SER A 34 10.08 -14.37 -11.75
N ALA A 35 10.31 -13.89 -10.53
CA ALA A 35 9.25 -13.43 -9.65
C ALA A 35 8.49 -12.23 -10.26
N THR A 36 7.17 -12.23 -10.10
CA THR A 36 6.30 -11.13 -10.51
C THR A 36 6.26 -10.06 -9.42
N PRO A 37 6.10 -8.75 -9.76
CA PRO A 37 5.89 -7.65 -8.81
C PRO A 37 4.96 -7.98 -7.62
N ASN A 38 3.85 -8.66 -7.92
CA ASN A 38 3.01 -9.29 -6.92
C ASN A 38 3.39 -10.77 -6.81
N VAL A 39 4.08 -11.13 -5.73
CA VAL A 39 4.56 -12.51 -5.49
C VAL A 39 3.43 -13.54 -5.49
N LEU A 40 2.20 -13.17 -5.10
CA LEU A 40 1.05 -14.09 -5.12
C LEU A 40 0.66 -14.51 -6.54
N ASN A 41 1.02 -13.73 -7.56
CA ASN A 41 0.75 -14.06 -8.96
C ASN A 41 1.78 -15.02 -9.55
N SER A 42 2.93 -15.21 -8.89
CA SER A 42 3.93 -16.21 -9.32
C SER A 42 3.53 -17.64 -8.93
N TYR A 43 2.60 -17.81 -8.00
CA TYR A 43 2.03 -19.10 -7.62
C TYR A 43 0.86 -19.50 -8.51
N ALA A 44 0.67 -20.81 -8.72
CA ALA A 44 -0.42 -21.36 -9.52
C ALA A 44 -1.81 -20.93 -8.99
N THR A 45 -2.78 -20.79 -9.90
CA THR A 45 -4.17 -20.46 -9.55
C THR A 45 -4.91 -21.63 -8.89
N SER A 46 -4.41 -22.86 -9.08
CA SER A 46 -4.97 -24.08 -8.50
C SER A 46 -4.60 -24.30 -7.03
N ASP A 47 -3.70 -23.51 -6.46
CA ASP A 47 -3.30 -23.64 -5.06
C ASP A 47 -4.35 -22.97 -4.14
N PRO A 48 -5.09 -23.74 -3.31
CA PRO A 48 -6.12 -23.19 -2.44
C PRO A 48 -5.56 -22.32 -1.32
N LEU A 49 -4.35 -22.59 -0.80
CA LEU A 49 -3.73 -21.74 0.23
C LEU A 49 -3.44 -20.36 -0.35
N MET A 50 -3.00 -20.30 -1.61
CA MET A 50 -2.77 -19.04 -2.29
C MET A 50 -4.05 -18.32 -2.69
N GLY A 51 -5.12 -19.07 -2.96
CA GLY A 51 -6.47 -18.50 -3.04
C GLY A 51 -6.85 -17.74 -1.78
N VAL A 52 -6.64 -18.34 -0.60
CA VAL A 52 -6.92 -17.69 0.70
C VAL A 52 -6.04 -16.47 0.91
N ALA A 53 -4.75 -16.54 0.59
CA ALA A 53 -3.83 -15.41 0.72
C ALA A 53 -4.24 -14.21 -0.16
N ARG A 54 -4.65 -14.46 -1.42
CA ARG A 54 -5.15 -13.40 -2.32
C ARG A 54 -6.41 -12.74 -1.78
N VAL A 55 -7.35 -13.51 -1.24
CA VAL A 55 -8.56 -12.97 -0.60
C VAL A 55 -8.20 -12.15 0.64
N GLY A 56 -7.29 -12.65 1.48
CA GLY A 56 -6.83 -11.93 2.67
C GLY A 56 -6.24 -10.57 2.33
N VAL A 57 -5.30 -10.52 1.38
CA VAL A 57 -4.72 -9.26 0.89
C VAL A 57 -5.80 -8.35 0.28
N GLY A 58 -6.72 -8.92 -0.50
CA GLY A 58 -7.83 -8.18 -1.09
C GLY A 58 -8.73 -7.52 -0.04
N LEU A 59 -9.03 -8.21 1.06
CA LEU A 59 -9.80 -7.67 2.18
C LEU A 59 -9.03 -6.58 2.92
N THR A 60 -7.73 -6.78 3.16
CA THR A 60 -6.88 -5.75 3.77
C THR A 60 -6.92 -4.46 2.95
N VAL A 61 -6.69 -4.54 1.64
CA VAL A 61 -6.72 -3.39 0.75
C VAL A 61 -8.11 -2.75 0.69
N LEU A 62 -9.18 -3.55 0.70
CA LEU A 62 -10.56 -3.05 0.69
C LEU A 62 -10.88 -2.18 1.91
N PHE A 63 -10.40 -2.56 3.09
CA PHE A 63 -10.60 -1.77 4.31
C PHE A 63 -9.58 -0.64 4.46
N GLU A 64 -8.38 -0.78 3.90
CA GLU A 64 -7.35 0.24 3.92
C GLU A 64 -7.67 1.41 2.98
N PHE A 65 -8.28 1.14 1.82
CA PHE A 65 -8.66 2.17 0.85
C PHE A 65 -9.47 3.34 1.45
N PRO A 66 -10.62 3.13 2.13
CA PRO A 66 -11.38 4.23 2.72
C PRO A 66 -10.63 4.96 3.85
N LEU A 67 -9.70 4.28 4.53
CA LEU A 67 -8.88 4.89 5.58
C LEU A 67 -7.83 5.85 4.99
N LEU A 68 -7.23 5.52 3.85
CA LEU A 68 -6.22 6.33 3.16
C LEU A 68 -6.81 7.41 2.25
N GLU A 69 -7.99 7.17 1.70
CA GLU A 69 -8.65 8.09 0.76
C GLU A 69 -9.05 9.41 1.45
N ARG A 70 -9.52 9.34 2.71
CA ARG A 70 -9.89 10.54 3.48
C ARG A 70 -8.74 11.54 3.67
N PRO A 71 -7.57 11.17 4.23
CA PRO A 71 -6.45 12.11 4.36
C PRO A 71 -5.92 12.56 3.00
N PHE A 72 -5.88 11.68 1.99
CA PHE A 72 -5.50 12.07 0.62
C PHE A 72 -6.38 13.20 0.07
N ARG A 73 -7.70 13.07 0.21
CA ARG A 73 -8.67 14.06 -0.27
C ARG A 73 -8.54 15.39 0.47
N LEU A 74 -8.29 15.36 1.78
CA LEU A 74 -8.07 16.57 2.58
C LEU A 74 -6.80 17.30 2.16
N SER A 75 -5.68 16.59 2.03
CA SER A 75 -4.43 17.16 1.55
C SER A 75 -4.56 17.73 0.13
N ALA A 76 -5.26 17.03 -0.77
CA ALA A 76 -5.51 17.50 -2.13
C ALA A 76 -6.37 18.77 -2.17
N ALA A 77 -7.42 18.85 -1.34
CA ALA A 77 -8.24 20.05 -1.22
C ALA A 77 -7.45 21.25 -0.69
N GLU A 78 -6.57 21.02 0.29
CA GLU A 78 -5.69 22.06 0.85
C GLU A 78 -4.70 22.58 -0.20
N MET A 79 -4.05 21.69 -0.97
CA MET A 79 -3.13 22.09 -2.04
C MET A 79 -3.83 22.90 -3.16
N LEU A 80 -5.12 22.66 -3.38
CA LEU A 80 -5.93 23.35 -4.39
C LEU A 80 -6.64 24.60 -3.84
N GLY A 81 -6.49 24.94 -2.56
CA GLY A 81 -7.17 26.07 -1.92
C GLY A 81 -8.69 25.89 -1.81
N ILE A 82 -9.19 24.66 -1.87
CA ILE A 82 -10.62 24.34 -1.80
C ILE A 82 -11.03 24.26 -0.32
N PRO A 83 -12.12 24.94 0.10
CA PRO A 83 -12.61 24.86 1.47
C PRO A 83 -12.93 23.42 1.90
N ALA A 84 -12.56 23.07 3.14
CA ALA A 84 -12.78 21.72 3.69
C ALA A 84 -14.25 21.27 3.68
N ALA A 85 -15.20 22.22 3.74
CA ALA A 85 -16.62 21.94 3.61
C ALA A 85 -16.99 21.37 2.23
N THR A 86 -16.37 21.88 1.16
CA THR A 86 -16.53 21.38 -0.21
C THR A 86 -15.80 20.05 -0.39
N ALA A 87 -14.65 19.87 0.29
CA ALA A 87 -13.90 18.61 0.27
C ALA A 87 -14.65 17.43 0.93
N SER A 88 -15.69 17.71 1.72
CA SER A 88 -16.56 16.69 2.31
C SER A 88 -17.83 16.43 1.50
N SER A 89 -18.05 17.14 0.40
CA SER A 89 -19.20 16.91 -0.48
C SER A 89 -19.10 15.54 -1.16
N THR A 90 -20.23 14.83 -1.27
CA THR A 90 -20.32 13.55 -1.96
C THR A 90 -19.73 13.61 -3.37
N ALA A 91 -19.88 14.74 -4.08
CA ALA A 91 -19.34 14.93 -5.42
C ALA A 91 -17.79 14.92 -5.44
N PHE A 92 -17.14 15.44 -4.40
CA PHE A 92 -15.68 15.46 -4.32
C PHE A 92 -15.12 14.09 -3.93
N VAL A 93 -15.83 13.36 -3.06
CA VAL A 93 -15.52 11.97 -2.73
C VAL A 93 -15.66 11.08 -3.96
N THR A 94 -16.78 11.16 -4.69
CA THR A 94 -16.98 10.33 -5.89
C THR A 94 -15.98 10.68 -6.98
N ALA A 95 -15.64 11.96 -7.17
CA ALA A 95 -14.63 12.37 -8.14
C ALA A 95 -13.22 11.84 -7.79
N SER A 96 -12.80 11.92 -6.52
CA SER A 96 -11.50 11.40 -6.09
C SER A 96 -11.41 9.88 -6.16
N VAL A 97 -12.44 9.15 -5.73
CA VAL A 97 -12.52 7.69 -5.89
C VAL A 97 -12.55 7.29 -7.38
N ALA A 98 -13.32 8.00 -8.22
CA ALA A 98 -13.36 7.73 -9.65
C ALA A 98 -12.00 7.97 -10.32
N LEU A 99 -11.29 9.03 -9.94
CA LEU A 99 -9.94 9.31 -10.42
C LEU A 99 -8.96 8.20 -10.01
N LEU A 100 -8.94 7.81 -8.73
CA LEU A 100 -8.09 6.72 -8.24
C LEU A 100 -8.39 5.39 -8.92
N THR A 101 -9.68 5.11 -9.16
CA THR A 101 -10.12 3.91 -9.89
C THR A 101 -9.68 3.96 -11.35
N ALA A 102 -9.76 5.12 -12.00
CA ALA A 102 -9.28 5.30 -13.36
C ALA A 102 -7.76 5.10 -13.46
N VAL A 103 -6.98 5.64 -12.51
CA VAL A 103 -5.53 5.43 -12.44
C VAL A 103 -5.20 3.95 -12.21
N ALA A 104 -5.94 3.27 -11.33
CA ALA A 104 -5.78 1.83 -11.11
C ALA A 104 -6.09 1.01 -12.39
N ALA A 105 -7.10 1.42 -13.17
CA ALA A 105 -7.47 0.76 -14.42
C ALA A 105 -6.42 0.91 -15.54
N VAL A 106 -5.58 1.96 -15.49
CA VAL A 106 -4.45 2.12 -16.43
C VAL A 106 -3.39 1.03 -16.25
N GLY A 107 -3.36 0.36 -15.08
CA GLY A 107 -2.52 -0.82 -14.88
C GLY A 107 -1.03 -0.51 -14.74
N PHE A 108 -0.68 0.56 -14.02
CA PHE A 108 0.71 0.86 -13.72
C PHE A 108 1.41 -0.30 -13.01
N PRO A 109 2.66 -0.63 -13.38
CA PRO A 109 3.40 -1.72 -12.74
C PRO A 109 3.61 -1.43 -11.26
N LEU A 110 3.27 -2.41 -10.42
CA LEU A 110 3.31 -2.28 -8.96
C LEU A 110 4.71 -1.94 -8.43
N ASP A 111 5.76 -2.46 -9.07
CA ASP A 111 7.14 -2.17 -8.69
C ASP A 111 7.48 -0.69 -8.83
N SER A 112 7.04 -0.05 -9.92
CA SER A 112 7.30 1.37 -10.15
C SER A 112 6.49 2.25 -9.20
N VAL A 113 5.23 1.89 -8.92
CA VAL A 113 4.39 2.63 -7.97
C VAL A 113 4.96 2.55 -6.56
N SER A 114 5.36 1.35 -6.12
CA SER A 114 5.98 1.12 -4.82
C SER A 114 7.33 1.83 -4.70
N ALA A 115 8.18 1.72 -5.73
CA ALA A 115 9.49 2.38 -5.76
C ALA A 115 9.36 3.90 -5.73
N LEU A 116 8.45 4.48 -6.51
CA LEU A 116 8.21 5.92 -6.52
C LEU A 116 7.65 6.42 -5.18
N GLY A 117 6.65 5.72 -4.64
CA GLY A 117 6.07 6.03 -3.33
C GLY A 117 7.10 5.97 -2.21
N GLY A 118 7.92 4.92 -2.17
CA GLY A 118 9.00 4.78 -1.20
C GLY A 118 10.11 5.82 -1.35
N ALA A 119 10.56 6.09 -2.58
CA ALA A 119 11.63 7.06 -2.85
C ALA A 119 11.19 8.49 -2.50
N THR A 120 9.98 8.89 -2.91
CA THR A 120 9.45 10.23 -2.62
C THR A 120 9.10 10.41 -1.15
N GLY A 121 8.43 9.41 -0.54
CA GLY A 121 8.10 9.44 0.88
C GLY A 121 9.33 9.44 1.77
N GLY A 122 10.35 8.64 1.42
CA GLY A 122 11.62 8.58 2.16
C GLY A 122 12.49 9.83 2.01
N ALA A 123 12.45 10.51 0.86
CA ALA A 123 13.23 11.73 0.64
C ALA A 123 12.65 12.98 1.32
N LEU A 124 11.37 12.96 1.70
CA LEU A 124 10.68 14.08 2.36
C LEU A 124 10.63 13.94 3.89
N LEU A 125 11.15 12.84 4.45
CA LEU A 125 11.36 12.61 5.88
C LEU A 125 12.79 12.96 6.30
#